data_AF-R1ISC4-F1
#
_entry.id   AF-R1ISC4-F1
#
_cell.length_a   1.000
_cell.length_b   1.000
_cell.length_c   1.000
_cell.angle_alpha   90.00
_cell.angle_beta   90.00
_cell.angle_gamma   90.00
#
_symmetry.space_group_name_H-M   'P 1'
#
loop_
_entity.id
_entity.type
_entity.pdbx_description
1 polymer ?
#
loop_
_entity_poly.entity_id
_entity_poly.type
_entity_poly.pdbx_seq_one_letter_code
_entity_poly.pdbx_strand_id
1 'polypeptide(L)'
;MFTNITIKARLSERLHAFYQDVLGMRLTDSGWRFEGESASLSFIPSDNLYQPTPADGFWKIGITVVDLDAACHWLRSQGINVSAPRQFQDIGYLAHLSDPNGLTIELLQTTFEGNKPQRQPLTHPIADGAALAHITLRCHDERAMQKWAESLGLTLKSIQPVTDYGFTLYFYSFIDEPQPESDLHAVGNREWLWQRPYTLLEFQLVHDAPPFALPSEEESGLFGVEAGGKVITPQTLKNAGLGK
;
A
#
# COMPACT_ATOMS: atom_id res chain seq x y z
N MET A 1 11.73 5.99 -8.81
CA MET A 1 11.15 5.32 -7.63
C MET A 1 10.09 6.23 -7.00
N PHE A 2 9.20 5.66 -6.20
CA PHE A 2 8.31 6.39 -5.31
C PHE A 2 9.11 6.87 -4.09
N THR A 3 8.96 8.12 -3.69
CA THR A 3 9.79 8.74 -2.64
C THR A 3 8.97 9.19 -1.44
N ASN A 4 7.76 9.69 -1.67
CA ASN A 4 6.89 10.17 -0.61
C ASN A 4 5.42 9.96 -0.95
N ILE A 5 4.61 9.61 0.05
CA ILE A 5 3.17 9.50 0.00
C ILE A 5 2.62 10.49 1.02
N THR A 6 1.84 11.45 0.55
CA THR A 6 1.27 12.50 1.39
C THR A 6 -0.20 12.22 1.64
N ILE A 7 -0.58 12.11 2.92
CA ILE A 7 -1.96 11.94 3.36
C ILE A 7 -2.43 13.23 4.05
N LYS A 8 -3.61 13.71 3.66
CA LYS A 8 -4.29 14.79 4.37
C LYS A 8 -5.08 14.19 5.53
N ALA A 9 -4.72 14.52 6.76
CA ALA A 9 -5.28 13.89 7.96
C ALA A 9 -5.31 14.83 9.15
N ARG A 10 -6.12 14.49 10.16
CA ARG A 10 -6.11 15.21 11.44
C ARG A 10 -4.87 14.81 12.24
N LEU A 11 -3.96 15.77 12.40
CA LEU A 11 -2.76 15.57 13.20
C LEU A 11 -3.11 15.50 14.69
N SER A 12 -2.57 14.50 15.38
CA SER A 12 -2.76 14.32 16.82
C SER A 12 -1.59 13.55 17.42
N GLU A 13 -1.41 13.64 18.74
CA GLU A 13 -0.44 12.82 19.46
C GLU A 13 -0.69 11.33 19.26
N ARG A 14 -1.96 10.92 19.15
CA ARG A 14 -2.34 9.52 18.88
C ARG A 14 -1.87 9.06 17.51
N LEU A 15 -1.96 9.92 16.49
CA LEU A 15 -1.47 9.62 15.15
C LEU A 15 0.06 9.43 15.18
N HIS A 16 0.77 10.35 15.84
CA HIS A 16 2.22 10.28 15.99
C HIS A 16 2.66 9.00 16.72
N ALA A 17 2.07 8.73 17.90
CA ALA A 17 2.36 7.53 18.68
C ALA A 17 2.04 6.23 17.92
N PHE A 18 1.01 6.23 17.08
CA PHE A 18 0.71 5.08 16.23
C PHE A 18 1.83 4.79 15.23
N TYR A 19 2.29 5.78 14.47
CA TYR A 19 3.35 5.54 13.49
C TYR A 19 4.72 5.30 14.16
N GLN A 20 5.02 5.98 15.26
CA GLN A 20 6.30 5.82 15.95
C GLN A 20 6.36 4.58 16.83
N ASP A 21 5.44 4.47 17.79
CA ASP A 21 5.57 3.54 18.91
C ASP A 21 4.88 2.21 18.60
N VAL A 22 3.81 2.22 17.81
CA VAL A 22 3.08 1.00 17.42
C VAL A 22 3.68 0.36 16.19
N LEU A 23 3.91 1.13 15.11
CA LEU A 23 4.48 0.60 13.88
C LEU A 23 6.02 0.58 13.88
N GLY A 24 6.68 1.38 14.73
CA GLY A 24 8.13 1.45 14.79
C GLY A 24 8.77 2.30 13.67
N MET A 25 8.01 3.18 13.02
CA MET A 25 8.54 4.06 11.98
C MET A 25 9.38 5.17 12.59
N ARG A 26 10.42 5.60 11.88
CA ARG A 26 11.25 6.75 12.25
C ARG A 26 10.75 8.00 11.53
N LEU A 27 10.57 9.09 12.26
CA LEU A 27 10.28 10.39 11.67
C LEU A 27 11.57 10.99 11.08
N THR A 28 11.47 11.47 9.85
CA THR A 28 12.55 12.18 9.14
C THR A 28 12.02 13.48 8.53
N ASP A 29 12.91 14.28 7.93
CA ASP A 29 12.53 15.51 7.23
C ASP A 29 11.53 15.26 6.08
N SER A 30 11.51 14.06 5.52
CA SER A 30 10.59 13.64 4.45
C SER A 30 9.31 12.96 4.96
N GLY A 31 9.15 12.78 6.27
CA GLY A 31 8.03 12.06 6.88
C GLY A 31 8.44 10.76 7.58
N TRP A 32 7.45 9.93 7.91
CA TRP A 32 7.61 8.64 8.56
C TRP A 32 8.16 7.60 7.61
N ARG A 33 9.13 6.81 8.04
CA ARG A 33 9.67 5.70 7.23
C ARG A 33 10.11 4.51 8.07
N PHE A 34 10.09 3.34 7.43
CA PHE A 34 10.87 2.19 7.90
C PHE A 34 12.35 2.35 7.48
N GLU A 35 13.19 1.44 7.96
CA GLU A 35 14.54 1.29 7.40
C GLU A 35 14.50 0.81 5.95
N GLY A 36 15.54 1.09 5.17
CA GLY A 36 15.58 0.75 3.74
C GLY A 36 15.09 1.85 2.80
N GLU A 37 14.60 1.47 1.63
CA GLU A 37 14.43 2.34 0.45
C GLU A 37 12.97 2.63 0.07
N SER A 38 11.99 2.15 0.84
CA SER A 38 10.58 2.44 0.58
C SER A 38 10.27 3.92 0.77
N ALA A 39 9.19 4.38 0.13
CA ALA A 39 8.72 5.75 0.24
C ALA A 39 8.46 6.15 1.70
N SER A 40 8.59 7.44 1.97
CA SER A 40 8.15 8.04 3.23
C SER A 40 6.62 8.23 3.21
N LEU A 41 6.01 8.25 4.39
CA LEU A 41 4.63 8.62 4.62
C LEU A 41 4.60 9.96 5.35
N SER A 42 4.12 11.00 4.69
CA SER A 42 3.98 12.33 5.25
C SER A 42 2.52 12.71 5.45
N PHE A 43 2.29 13.64 6.37
CA PHE A 43 0.96 14.13 6.68
C PHE A 43 0.87 15.63 6.52
N ILE A 44 -0.19 16.10 5.87
CA ILE A 44 -0.58 17.50 5.89
C ILE A 44 -1.89 17.67 6.69
N PRO A 45 -2.07 18.79 7.40
CA PRO A 45 -3.24 18.98 8.27
C PRO A 45 -4.57 18.97 7.50
N SER A 46 -5.58 18.37 8.14
CA SER A 46 -7.00 18.48 7.81
C SER A 46 -7.83 18.57 9.07
N ASP A 47 -8.94 19.30 9.02
CA ASP A 47 -9.92 19.35 10.10
C ASP A 47 -10.86 18.13 10.08
N ASN A 48 -10.92 17.41 8.95
CA ASN A 48 -11.81 16.28 8.74
C ASN A 48 -11.11 14.94 9.02
N LEU A 49 -11.87 13.97 9.56
CA LEU A 49 -11.41 12.57 9.59
C LEU A 49 -11.58 11.95 8.20
N TYR A 50 -10.72 10.99 7.86
CA TYR A 50 -10.91 10.20 6.66
C TYR A 50 -11.99 9.13 6.92
N GLN A 51 -12.97 9.03 6.04
CA GLN A 51 -14.02 8.01 6.11
C GLN A 51 -13.98 7.20 4.82
N PRO A 52 -13.23 6.09 4.77
CA PRO A 52 -13.08 5.32 3.55
C PRO A 52 -14.42 4.77 3.08
N THR A 53 -14.72 4.94 1.80
CA THR A 53 -15.89 4.34 1.15
C THR A 53 -15.50 3.33 0.08
N PRO A 54 -16.38 2.37 -0.27
CA PRO A 54 -16.16 1.49 -1.41
C PRO A 54 -16.04 2.23 -2.75
N ALA A 55 -16.53 3.49 -2.82
CA ALA A 55 -16.45 4.32 -4.01
C ALA A 55 -15.14 5.12 -4.10
N ASP A 56 -14.30 5.11 -3.07
CA ASP A 56 -13.04 5.85 -3.07
C ASP A 56 -12.01 5.20 -4.02
N GLY A 57 -11.30 6.05 -4.75
CA GLY A 57 -10.22 5.67 -5.65
C GLY A 57 -8.94 5.32 -4.90
N PHE A 58 -8.69 5.94 -3.74
CA PHE A 58 -7.67 5.44 -2.83
C PHE A 58 -8.27 4.34 -1.95
N TRP A 59 -7.56 3.22 -1.79
CA TRP A 59 -8.02 2.12 -0.94
C TRP A 59 -7.19 1.96 0.34
N LYS A 60 -5.89 1.69 0.21
CA LYS A 60 -5.06 1.26 1.35
C LYS A 60 -3.58 1.57 1.15
N ILE A 61 -2.85 1.54 2.26
CA ILE A 61 -1.39 1.40 2.29
C ILE A 61 -1.05 -0.04 2.68
N GLY A 62 -0.19 -0.68 1.88
CA GLY A 62 0.41 -1.96 2.19
C GLY A 62 1.75 -1.80 2.90
N ILE A 63 1.92 -2.53 4.00
CA ILE A 63 3.18 -2.62 4.75
C ILE A 63 3.56 -4.10 4.80
N THR A 64 4.78 -4.41 4.35
CA THR A 64 5.28 -5.78 4.47
C THR A 64 5.85 -6.04 5.86
N VAL A 65 5.72 -7.27 6.34
CA VAL A 65 6.26 -7.72 7.63
C VAL A 65 6.90 -9.10 7.51
N VAL A 66 7.87 -9.41 8.36
CA VAL A 66 8.57 -10.71 8.35
C VAL A 66 7.72 -11.83 8.97
N ASP A 67 7.05 -11.54 10.10
CA ASP A 67 6.19 -12.50 10.82
C ASP A 67 4.85 -11.83 11.13
N LEU A 68 3.83 -12.14 10.31
CA LEU A 68 2.52 -11.50 10.44
C LEU A 68 1.81 -11.90 11.74
N ASP A 69 2.01 -13.11 12.24
CA ASP A 69 1.38 -13.57 13.48
C ASP A 69 1.94 -12.80 14.67
N ALA A 70 3.26 -12.59 14.70
CA ALA A 70 3.93 -11.78 15.72
C ALA A 70 3.48 -10.31 15.65
N ALA A 71 3.40 -9.73 14.45
CA ALA A 71 2.90 -8.38 14.22
C ALA A 71 1.45 -8.23 14.73
N CYS A 72 0.56 -9.16 14.39
CA CYS A 72 -0.83 -9.13 14.84
C CYS A 72 -0.96 -9.32 16.36
N HIS A 73 -0.13 -10.18 16.96
CA HIS A 73 -0.10 -10.34 18.42
C HIS A 73 0.35 -9.05 19.12
N TRP A 74 1.40 -8.41 18.59
CA TRP A 74 1.89 -7.11 19.06
C TRP A 74 0.80 -6.03 18.98
N LEU A 75 0.14 -5.87 17.84
CA LEU A 75 -0.93 -4.89 17.68
C LEU A 75 -2.05 -5.09 18.70
N ARG A 76 -2.48 -6.34 18.92
CA ARG A 76 -3.51 -6.65 19.93
C ARG A 76 -3.04 -6.36 21.35
N SER A 77 -1.76 -6.59 21.67
CA SER A 77 -1.23 -6.26 23.00
C SER A 77 -1.13 -4.74 23.24
N GLN A 78 -1.02 -3.94 22.16
CA GLN A 78 -1.16 -2.48 22.19
C GLN A 78 -2.61 -1.98 22.17
N GLY A 79 -3.61 -2.89 22.21
CA GLY A 79 -5.03 -2.52 22.14
C GLY A 79 -5.53 -2.09 20.76
N ILE A 80 -4.75 -2.35 19.70
CA ILE A 80 -5.12 -2.03 18.32
C ILE A 80 -5.98 -3.16 17.75
N ASN A 81 -7.09 -2.77 17.11
CA ASN A 81 -7.94 -3.72 16.39
C ASN A 81 -7.29 -4.11 15.07
N VAL A 82 -7.00 -5.39 14.90
CA VAL A 82 -6.44 -5.99 13.67
C VAL A 82 -7.13 -7.31 13.38
N SER A 83 -7.47 -7.55 12.11
CA SER A 83 -8.11 -8.79 11.68
C SER A 83 -7.24 -10.01 12.00
N ALA A 84 -7.83 -11.20 12.04
CA ALA A 84 -7.05 -12.42 12.06
C ALA A 84 -6.16 -12.49 10.80
N PRO A 85 -4.89 -12.90 10.93
CA PRO A 85 -4.06 -13.15 9.76
C PRO A 85 -4.63 -14.32 8.96
N ARG A 86 -4.58 -14.24 7.63
CA ARG A 86 -5.11 -15.28 6.75
C ARG A 86 -4.38 -15.30 5.41
N GLN A 87 -4.23 -16.49 4.84
CA GLN A 87 -3.83 -16.65 3.44
C GLN A 87 -5.01 -16.24 2.55
N PHE A 88 -4.81 -15.24 1.71
CA PHE A 88 -5.78 -14.82 0.71
C PHE A 88 -5.43 -15.43 -0.64
N GLN A 89 -6.06 -16.57 -0.97
CA GLN A 89 -5.79 -17.35 -2.19
C GLN A 89 -4.26 -17.53 -2.39
N ASP A 90 -3.78 -17.39 -3.61
CA ASP A 90 -2.36 -17.35 -3.96
C ASP A 90 -1.79 -15.91 -3.93
N ILE A 91 -2.50 -14.91 -3.37
CA ILE A 91 -2.11 -13.49 -3.37
C ILE A 91 -1.11 -13.18 -2.27
N GLY A 92 -1.43 -13.54 -1.01
CA GLY A 92 -0.58 -13.23 0.13
C GLY A 92 -1.15 -13.65 1.48
N TYR A 93 -0.29 -13.76 2.48
CA TYR A 93 -0.68 -13.94 3.89
C TYR A 93 -0.80 -12.56 4.54
N LEU A 94 -2.03 -12.14 4.89
CA LEU A 94 -2.33 -10.74 5.19
C LEU A 94 -3.29 -10.52 6.37
N ALA A 95 -3.27 -9.30 6.91
CA ALA A 95 -4.22 -8.80 7.91
C ALA A 95 -4.50 -7.31 7.67
N HIS A 96 -5.66 -6.83 8.13
CA HIS A 96 -6.09 -5.44 7.96
C HIS A 96 -6.29 -4.74 9.30
N LEU A 97 -5.94 -3.47 9.35
CA LEU A 97 -6.19 -2.53 10.45
C LEU A 97 -6.47 -1.13 9.91
N SER A 98 -6.83 -0.21 10.80
CA SER A 98 -6.95 1.21 10.49
C SER A 98 -6.04 2.04 11.39
N ASP A 99 -5.50 3.12 10.85
CA ASP A 99 -4.82 4.13 11.65
C ASP A 99 -5.84 4.96 12.49
N PRO A 100 -5.37 5.85 13.39
CA PRO A 100 -6.25 6.71 14.18
C PRO A 100 -7.15 7.68 13.38
N ASN A 101 -6.87 7.91 12.10
CA ASN A 101 -7.67 8.74 11.20
C ASN A 101 -8.62 7.94 10.30
N GLY A 102 -8.62 6.60 10.38
CA GLY A 102 -9.46 5.71 9.56
C GLY A 102 -8.81 5.24 8.26
N LEU A 103 -7.54 5.55 8.02
CA LEU A 103 -6.78 5.06 6.86
C LEU A 103 -6.63 3.55 6.92
N THR A 104 -6.99 2.84 5.85
CA THR A 104 -6.84 1.39 5.79
C THR A 104 -5.38 1.01 5.59
N ILE A 105 -4.87 0.15 6.46
CA ILE A 105 -3.54 -0.46 6.37
C ILE A 105 -3.70 -1.96 6.18
N GLU A 106 -2.94 -2.52 5.25
CA GLU A 106 -2.76 -3.96 5.08
C GLU A 106 -1.36 -4.33 5.54
N LEU A 107 -1.27 -5.25 6.50
CA LEU A 107 -0.03 -5.96 6.79
C LEU A 107 0.05 -7.19 5.90
N LEU A 108 1.17 -7.33 5.19
CA LEU A 108 1.42 -8.41 4.24
C LEU A 108 2.71 -9.12 4.63
N GLN A 109 2.65 -10.42 4.89
CA GLN A 109 3.88 -11.17 5.10
C GLN A 109 4.68 -11.24 3.79
N THR A 110 6.01 -11.13 3.88
CA THR A 110 6.92 -11.22 2.72
C THR A 110 6.94 -12.60 2.04
N THR A 111 6.28 -13.60 2.64
CA THR A 111 6.10 -14.97 2.17
C THR A 111 4.68 -15.45 2.45
N PHE A 112 4.21 -16.44 1.70
CA PHE A 112 2.97 -17.15 1.96
C PHE A 112 3.00 -17.86 3.32
N GLU A 113 1.82 -18.19 3.84
CA GLU A 113 1.65 -18.83 5.15
C GLU A 113 2.53 -20.09 5.31
N GLY A 114 2.59 -20.92 4.27
CA GLY A 114 3.37 -22.16 4.25
C GLY A 114 4.88 -21.99 4.02
N ASN A 115 5.33 -20.80 3.63
CA ASN A 115 6.72 -20.50 3.26
C ASN A 115 7.43 -19.62 4.30
N LYS A 116 6.86 -19.51 5.50
CA LYS A 116 7.35 -18.63 6.56
C LYS A 116 8.85 -18.88 6.83
N PRO A 117 9.70 -17.83 6.80
CA PRO A 117 11.12 -17.99 7.12
C PRO A 117 11.29 -18.47 8.56
N GLN A 118 12.41 -19.16 8.84
CA GLN A 118 12.75 -19.52 10.22
C GLN A 118 12.73 -18.26 11.10
N ARG A 119 12.12 -18.37 12.28
CA ARG A 119 12.00 -17.26 13.22
C ARG A 119 13.36 -16.66 13.51
N GLN A 120 13.57 -15.44 13.03
CA GLN A 120 14.66 -14.58 13.48
C GLN A 120 14.14 -13.77 14.67
N PRO A 121 14.97 -13.53 15.71
CA PRO A 121 14.59 -12.65 16.79
C PRO A 121 14.39 -11.24 16.22
N LEU A 122 13.15 -10.74 16.26
CA LEU A 122 12.80 -9.37 15.92
C LEU A 122 12.90 -8.52 17.20
N THR A 123 13.61 -7.41 17.13
CA THR A 123 13.62 -6.36 18.15
C THR A 123 12.31 -5.57 18.16
N HIS A 124 11.74 -5.29 16.99
CA HIS A 124 10.40 -4.76 16.82
C HIS A 124 9.53 -5.70 15.97
N PRO A 125 8.35 -6.19 16.44
CA PRO A 125 7.51 -7.15 15.71
C PRO A 125 6.91 -6.69 14.37
N ILE A 126 7.18 -5.45 13.95
CA ILE A 126 6.64 -4.83 12.73
C ILE A 126 7.81 -4.22 11.97
N ALA A 127 8.46 -3.18 12.52
CA ALA A 127 9.48 -2.40 11.81
C ALA A 127 10.67 -3.21 11.29
N ASP A 128 11.06 -4.30 11.96
CA ASP A 128 12.22 -5.10 11.58
C ASP A 128 11.96 -5.83 10.26
N GLY A 129 12.60 -5.35 9.20
CA GLY A 129 12.42 -5.86 7.84
C GLY A 129 11.13 -5.41 7.15
N ALA A 130 10.39 -4.45 7.72
CA ALA A 130 9.23 -3.88 7.07
C ALA A 130 9.58 -2.87 5.98
N ALA A 131 8.70 -2.78 4.99
CA ALA A 131 8.72 -1.73 3.99
C ALA A 131 7.29 -1.17 3.81
N LEU A 132 7.20 0.12 3.45
CA LEU A 132 5.96 0.63 2.85
C LEU A 132 5.90 0.07 1.43
N ALA A 133 5.29 -1.11 1.30
CA ALA A 133 5.41 -1.97 0.13
C ALA A 133 4.58 -1.46 -1.05
N HIS A 134 3.37 -0.98 -0.81
CA HIS A 134 2.51 -0.48 -1.87
C HIS A 134 1.50 0.54 -1.41
N ILE A 135 1.06 1.35 -2.36
CA ILE A 135 -0.20 2.10 -2.27
C ILE A 135 -1.19 1.50 -3.26
N THR A 136 -2.46 1.43 -2.87
CA THR A 136 -3.49 0.85 -3.73
C THR A 136 -4.47 1.90 -4.22
N LEU A 137 -4.58 1.99 -5.55
CA LEU A 137 -5.61 2.76 -6.23
C LEU A 137 -6.63 1.83 -6.87
N ARG A 138 -7.92 2.07 -6.64
CA ARG A 138 -8.98 1.42 -7.42
C ARG A 138 -9.05 2.05 -8.80
N CYS A 139 -9.29 1.21 -9.78
CA CYS A 139 -9.46 1.61 -11.17
C CYS A 139 -10.66 0.89 -11.78
N HIS A 140 -11.29 1.51 -12.77
CA HIS A 140 -12.43 0.98 -13.51
C HIS A 140 -12.12 0.77 -15.01
N ASP A 141 -11.00 1.31 -15.51
CA ASP A 141 -10.62 1.28 -16.92
C ASP A 141 -9.16 0.82 -17.07
N GLU A 142 -9.00 -0.42 -17.51
CA GLU A 142 -7.69 -1.05 -17.73
C GLU A 142 -6.83 -0.28 -18.75
N ARG A 143 -7.44 0.22 -19.82
CA ARG A 143 -6.72 0.89 -20.90
C ARG A 143 -6.20 2.24 -20.44
N ALA A 144 -7.03 2.99 -19.71
CA ALA A 144 -6.62 4.25 -19.11
C ALA A 144 -5.48 4.04 -18.10
N MET A 145 -5.59 3.02 -17.24
CA MET A 145 -4.56 2.63 -16.29
C MET A 145 -3.22 2.32 -16.97
N GLN A 146 -3.21 1.43 -17.96
CA GLN A 146 -1.99 1.02 -18.65
C GLN A 146 -1.34 2.21 -19.36
N LYS A 147 -2.12 3.00 -20.11
CA LYS A 147 -1.61 4.18 -20.81
C LYS A 147 -1.03 5.22 -19.84
N TRP A 148 -1.70 5.45 -18.72
CA TRP A 148 -1.22 6.38 -17.70
C TRP A 148 0.08 5.88 -17.07
N ALA A 149 0.15 4.60 -16.68
CA ALA A 149 1.35 4.00 -16.10
C ALA A 149 2.54 4.08 -17.07
N GLU A 150 2.33 3.75 -18.35
CA GLU A 150 3.33 3.90 -19.42
C GLU A 150 3.81 5.36 -19.54
N SER A 151 2.90 6.34 -19.53
CA SER A 151 3.25 7.77 -19.61
C SER A 151 4.10 8.28 -18.43
N LEU A 152 4.04 7.58 -17.30
CA LEU A 152 4.89 7.86 -16.14
C LEU A 152 6.24 7.14 -16.23
N GLY A 153 6.40 6.16 -17.11
CA GLY A 153 7.59 5.30 -17.19
C GLY A 153 7.56 4.16 -16.16
N LEU A 154 6.37 3.72 -15.76
CA LEU A 154 6.21 2.56 -14.89
C LEU A 154 6.25 1.27 -15.71
N THR A 155 6.95 0.26 -15.18
CA THR A 155 6.98 -1.10 -15.71
C THR A 155 5.98 -1.96 -14.93
N LEU A 156 5.15 -2.71 -15.65
CA LEU A 156 4.24 -3.70 -15.06
C LEU A 156 5.04 -4.91 -14.57
N LYS A 157 4.90 -5.25 -13.28
CA LYS A 157 5.67 -6.30 -12.62
C LYS A 157 4.88 -7.57 -12.33
N SER A 158 3.57 -7.47 -12.10
CA SER A 158 2.70 -8.64 -11.89
C SER A 158 1.24 -8.30 -12.15
N ILE A 159 0.50 -9.30 -12.61
CA ILE A 159 -0.96 -9.29 -12.76
C ILE A 159 -1.51 -10.44 -11.93
N GLN A 160 -2.40 -10.15 -10.99
CA GLN A 160 -2.96 -11.14 -10.07
C GLN A 160 -4.49 -11.10 -10.17
N PRO A 161 -5.09 -11.97 -11.01
CA PRO A 161 -6.54 -12.06 -11.13
C PRO A 161 -7.15 -12.60 -9.84
N VAL A 162 -8.16 -11.90 -9.33
CA VAL A 162 -8.96 -12.32 -8.17
C VAL A 162 -10.43 -12.37 -8.62
N THR A 163 -10.67 -13.08 -9.73
CA THR A 163 -11.92 -13.03 -10.50
C THR A 163 -13.16 -13.44 -9.68
N ASP A 164 -13.00 -14.34 -8.72
CA ASP A 164 -14.07 -14.72 -7.78
C ASP A 164 -14.57 -13.53 -6.92
N TYR A 165 -13.77 -12.47 -6.81
CA TYR A 165 -14.10 -11.23 -6.10
C TYR A 165 -14.33 -10.05 -7.06
N GLY A 166 -14.35 -10.28 -8.38
CA GLY A 166 -14.65 -9.27 -9.38
C GLY A 166 -13.56 -8.21 -9.57
N PHE A 167 -12.30 -8.51 -9.31
CA PHE A 167 -11.19 -7.59 -9.57
C PHE A 167 -9.91 -8.30 -10.00
N THR A 168 -8.99 -7.52 -10.58
CA THR A 168 -7.62 -7.92 -10.90
C THR A 168 -6.63 -6.92 -10.31
N LEU A 169 -5.56 -7.40 -9.69
CA LEU A 169 -4.49 -6.54 -9.16
C LEU A 169 -3.37 -6.39 -10.19
N TYR A 170 -2.88 -5.18 -10.39
CA TYR A 170 -1.74 -4.86 -11.25
C TYR A 170 -0.68 -4.15 -10.42
N PHE A 171 0.55 -4.66 -10.41
CA PHE A 171 1.65 -4.09 -9.65
C PHE A 171 2.66 -3.43 -10.58
N TYR A 172 2.90 -2.14 -10.39
CA TYR A 172 3.81 -1.33 -11.18
C TYR A 172 5.00 -0.83 -10.37
N SER A 173 6.16 -0.71 -11.03
CA SER A 173 7.39 -0.17 -10.44
C SER A 173 8.10 0.78 -11.39
N PHE A 174 8.86 1.73 -10.85
CA PHE A 174 9.86 2.47 -11.61
C PHE A 174 11.18 1.71 -11.78
N ILE A 175 11.39 0.67 -10.98
CA ILE A 175 12.59 -0.15 -10.99
C ILE A 175 12.30 -1.35 -11.87
N ASP A 176 13.01 -1.41 -13.00
CA ASP A 176 12.89 -2.51 -13.94
C ASP A 176 13.94 -3.59 -13.65
N GLU A 177 13.69 -4.35 -12.58
CA GLU A 177 14.46 -5.55 -12.26
C GLU A 177 13.74 -6.81 -12.74
N PRO A 178 14.46 -7.84 -13.22
CA PRO A 178 13.83 -9.06 -13.72
C PRO A 178 13.08 -9.81 -12.60
N GLN A 179 11.84 -10.22 -12.88
CA GLN A 179 11.10 -11.13 -12.03
C GLN A 179 11.66 -12.57 -12.13
N PRO A 180 11.44 -13.43 -11.13
CA PRO A 180 11.80 -14.86 -11.20
C PRO A 180 11.24 -15.57 -12.43
N GLU A 181 10.00 -15.26 -12.81
CA GLU A 181 9.30 -15.82 -13.96
C GLU A 181 8.90 -14.72 -14.94
N SER A 182 9.07 -14.97 -16.24
CA SER A 182 8.70 -14.00 -17.29
C SER A 182 7.19 -13.81 -17.46
N ASP A 183 6.39 -14.78 -17.03
CA ASP A 183 4.93 -14.66 -17.00
C ASP A 183 4.49 -13.74 -15.85
N LEU A 184 3.86 -12.62 -16.19
CA LEU A 184 3.36 -11.65 -15.21
C LEU A 184 2.27 -12.21 -14.29
N HIS A 185 1.61 -13.30 -14.70
CA HIS A 185 0.58 -13.99 -13.92
C HIS A 185 1.14 -15.06 -12.96
N ALA A 186 2.43 -15.38 -13.08
CA ALA A 186 3.03 -16.46 -12.32
C ALA A 186 2.98 -16.20 -10.81
N VAL A 187 2.54 -17.22 -10.05
CA VAL A 187 2.48 -17.18 -8.59
C VAL A 187 3.89 -17.02 -7.99
N GLY A 188 4.93 -17.57 -8.62
CA GLY A 188 6.32 -17.45 -8.15
C GLY A 188 6.85 -16.01 -8.12
N ASN A 189 6.19 -15.07 -8.80
CA ASN A 189 6.57 -13.65 -8.76
C ASN A 189 6.05 -12.92 -7.52
N ARG A 190 5.07 -13.46 -6.79
CA ARG A 190 4.32 -12.71 -5.76
C ARG A 190 5.12 -12.51 -4.48
N GLU A 191 5.73 -13.57 -3.92
CA GLU A 191 6.63 -13.41 -2.76
C GLU A 191 7.83 -12.52 -3.10
N TRP A 192 8.34 -12.61 -4.34
CA TRP A 192 9.40 -11.72 -4.82
C TRP A 192 8.99 -10.24 -4.77
N LEU A 193 7.75 -9.90 -5.18
CA LEU A 193 7.20 -8.55 -5.05
C LEU A 193 7.15 -8.08 -3.59
N TRP A 194 6.71 -8.95 -2.68
CA TRP A 194 6.55 -8.61 -1.25
C TRP A 194 7.90 -8.44 -0.54
N GLN A 195 8.97 -8.95 -1.14
CA GLN A 195 10.34 -8.82 -0.64
C GLN A 195 11.09 -7.61 -1.23
N ARG A 196 10.44 -6.78 -2.06
CA ARG A 196 11.08 -5.59 -2.62
C ARG A 196 11.31 -4.54 -1.52
N PRO A 197 12.50 -3.92 -1.45
CA PRO A 197 12.80 -2.93 -0.42
C PRO A 197 12.24 -1.54 -0.75
N TYR A 198 11.49 -1.41 -1.84
CA TYR A 198 10.97 -0.15 -2.37
C TYR A 198 9.47 -0.25 -2.62
N THR A 199 8.80 0.90 -2.68
CA THR A 199 7.35 0.96 -2.86
C THR A 199 6.92 0.69 -4.29
N LEU A 200 5.87 -0.11 -4.46
CA LEU A 200 5.14 -0.41 -5.69
C LEU A 200 3.85 0.40 -5.76
N LEU A 201 3.32 0.59 -6.97
CA LEU A 201 1.95 1.05 -7.17
C LEU A 201 1.06 -0.17 -7.48
N GLU A 202 0.09 -0.43 -6.63
CA GLU A 202 -0.96 -1.41 -6.87
C GLU A 202 -2.18 -0.71 -7.46
N PHE A 203 -2.68 -1.22 -8.59
CA PHE A 203 -4.03 -0.96 -9.04
C PHE A 203 -4.93 -2.14 -8.73
N GLN A 204 -6.04 -1.90 -8.07
CA GLN A 204 -7.17 -2.82 -8.04
C GLN A 204 -8.14 -2.43 -9.16
N LEU A 205 -8.06 -3.12 -10.30
CA LEU A 205 -9.02 -2.97 -11.38
C LEU A 205 -10.29 -3.74 -11.03
N VAL A 206 -11.35 -3.03 -10.64
CA VAL A 206 -12.65 -3.64 -10.32
C VAL A 206 -13.46 -3.78 -11.59
N HIS A 207 -13.90 -5.00 -11.88
CA HIS A 207 -14.63 -5.32 -13.11
C HIS A 207 -16.01 -4.66 -13.10
N ASP A 208 -16.41 -4.09 -14.23
CA ASP A 208 -17.71 -3.43 -14.44
C ASP A 208 -18.03 -2.29 -13.44
N ALA A 209 -17.02 -1.74 -12.78
CA ALA A 209 -17.20 -0.66 -11.81
C ALA A 209 -17.44 0.70 -12.50
N PRO A 210 -18.22 1.60 -11.88
CA PRO A 210 -18.23 3.00 -12.28
C PRO A 210 -16.90 3.69 -11.88
N PRO A 211 -16.62 4.89 -12.40
CA PRO A 211 -15.47 5.69 -11.96
C PRO A 211 -15.48 5.94 -10.44
N PHE A 212 -14.33 5.69 -9.81
CA PHE A 212 -14.09 5.90 -8.38
C PHE A 212 -13.86 7.37 -8.05
N ALA A 213 -14.32 7.80 -6.88
CA ALA A 213 -14.16 9.15 -6.37
C ALA A 213 -12.72 9.40 -5.92
N LEU A 214 -12.11 10.48 -6.40
CA LEU A 214 -10.83 10.96 -5.94
C LEU A 214 -11.04 12.24 -5.11
N PRO A 215 -10.36 12.38 -3.97
CA PRO A 215 -10.63 13.46 -3.03
C PRO A 215 -10.39 14.81 -3.68
N SER A 216 -11.26 15.76 -3.35
CA SER A 216 -11.06 17.19 -3.60
C SER A 216 -9.90 17.72 -2.75
N GLU A 217 -9.43 18.94 -3.04
CA GLU A 217 -8.31 19.55 -2.31
C GLU A 217 -8.60 19.74 -0.81
N GLU A 218 -9.88 19.82 -0.43
CA GLU A 218 -10.31 20.05 0.96
C GLU A 218 -10.45 18.75 1.76
N GLU A 219 -10.72 17.61 1.10
CA GLU A 219 -11.00 16.33 1.74
C GLU A 219 -9.76 15.65 2.33
N SER A 220 -9.98 14.89 3.41
CA SER A 220 -8.95 14.02 4.00
C SER A 220 -8.74 12.76 3.16
N GLY A 221 -7.54 12.19 3.21
CA GLY A 221 -7.15 11.00 2.43
C GLY A 221 -5.90 11.23 1.60
N LEU A 222 -5.71 10.45 0.52
CA LEU A 222 -4.54 10.57 -0.34
C LEU A 222 -4.48 11.95 -1.00
N PHE A 223 -3.45 12.73 -0.68
CA PHE A 223 -3.23 14.06 -1.24
C PHE A 223 -2.27 14.04 -2.42
N GLY A 224 -1.19 13.26 -2.31
CA GLY A 224 -0.21 13.17 -3.37
C GLY A 224 0.78 12.04 -3.21
N VAL A 225 1.40 11.67 -4.32
CA VAL A 225 2.46 10.67 -4.39
C VAL A 225 3.60 11.24 -5.23
N GLU A 226 4.77 11.35 -4.63
CA GLU A 226 5.99 11.76 -5.33
C GLU A 226 6.65 10.53 -5.95
N ALA A 227 6.85 10.59 -7.27
CA ALA A 227 7.27 9.45 -8.05
C ALA A 227 8.01 9.89 -9.32
N GLY A 228 9.25 9.43 -9.49
CA GLY A 228 10.03 9.72 -10.71
C GLY A 228 10.22 11.20 -11.01
N GLY A 229 10.33 12.04 -9.97
CA GLY A 229 10.44 13.50 -10.09
C GLY A 229 9.12 14.21 -10.45
N LYS A 230 8.00 13.50 -10.44
CA LYS A 230 6.65 14.03 -10.66
C LYS A 230 5.83 13.92 -9.37
N VAL A 231 4.79 14.74 -9.28
CA VAL A 231 3.78 14.63 -8.21
C VAL A 231 2.49 14.13 -8.85
N ILE A 232 2.03 12.97 -8.40
CA ILE A 232 0.73 12.40 -8.75
C ILE A 232 -0.27 12.89 -7.70
N THR A 233 -1.31 13.58 -8.14
CA THR A 233 -2.38 14.10 -7.29
C THR A 233 -3.74 13.55 -7.73
N PRO A 234 -4.79 13.63 -6.89
CA PRO A 234 -6.17 13.38 -7.29
C PRO A 234 -6.53 14.05 -8.62
N GLN A 235 -6.15 15.32 -8.81
CA GLN A 235 -6.42 16.04 -10.05
C GLN A 235 -5.72 15.42 -11.28
N THR A 236 -4.46 14.99 -11.15
CA THR A 236 -3.76 14.33 -12.26
C THR A 236 -4.38 12.98 -12.63
N LEU A 237 -4.90 12.25 -11.63
CA LEU A 237 -5.59 10.98 -11.84
C LEU A 237 -6.95 11.20 -12.54
N LYS A 238 -7.71 12.25 -12.15
CA LYS A 238 -8.93 12.68 -12.84
C LYS A 238 -8.67 13.05 -14.30
N ASN A 239 -7.63 13.86 -14.54
CA ASN A 239 -7.25 14.27 -15.90
C ASN A 239 -6.84 13.08 -16.79
N ALA A 240 -6.34 12.00 -16.18
CA ALA A 240 -5.99 10.76 -16.86
C ALA A 240 -7.19 9.81 -17.07
N GLY A 241 -8.38 10.16 -16.58
CA GLY A 241 -9.58 9.34 -16.67
C GLY A 241 -9.61 8.16 -15.69
N LEU A 242 -8.79 8.19 -14.63
CA LEU A 242 -8.70 7.08 -13.66
C LEU A 242 -9.75 7.17 -12.54
N GLY A 243 -10.46 8.29 -12.44
CA GLY A 243 -11.50 8.53 -11.44
C GLY A 243 -12.24 9.84 -11.69
N LYS A 244 -13.14 10.19 -10.76
CA LYS A 244 -13.99 11.39 -10.79
C LYS A 244 -13.74 12.31 -9.59
#